data_AF-A0A0J5TFE2-F1
#
_entry.id   AF-A0A0J5TFE2-F1
#
_cell.length_a   1.000
_cell.length_b   1.000
_cell.length_c   1.000
_cell.angle_alpha   90.00
_cell.angle_beta   90.00
_cell.angle_gamma   90.00
#
_symmetry.space_group_name_H-M   'P 1'
#
loop_
_entity.id
_entity.type
_entity.pdbx_description
1 polymer ?
#
loop_
_entity_poly.entity_id
_entity_poly.type
_entity_poly.pdbx_seq_one_letter_code
_entity_poly.pdbx_strand_id
1 'polypeptide(L)'
;MSAQTIPPANPIGANTDSTQPTLSPISQAEAAITAALRQIHTKIAEYPGPIAGCDAQFNHLLESRRRLERARTELGCSGFVPPSRHHA
;
A
#
# COMPACT_ATOMS: atom_id res chain seq x y z
N MET A 1 26.31 4.49 53.38
CA MET A 1 25.54 5.75 53.32
C MET A 1 26.05 6.56 52.13
N SER A 2 25.36 6.47 50.99
CA SER A 2 25.65 7.32 49.83
C SER A 2 24.31 7.71 49.19
N ALA A 3 23.93 8.97 49.38
CA ALA A 3 22.81 9.57 48.68
C ALA A 3 23.28 10.00 47.30
N GLN A 4 22.62 9.53 46.24
CA GLN A 4 22.81 10.06 44.89
C GLN A 4 21.46 10.56 44.35
N THR A 5 21.34 11.88 44.42
CA THR A 5 20.53 12.84 43.68
C THR A 5 19.70 12.33 42.49
N ILE A 6 18.39 12.57 42.56
CA ILE A 6 17.44 12.56 41.43
C ILE A 6 17.55 13.90 40.68
N PRO A 7 17.70 13.94 39.35
CA PRO A 7 17.40 15.14 38.56
C PRO A 7 15.92 15.21 38.14
N PRO A 8 15.25 16.38 38.23
CA PRO A 8 13.87 16.55 37.77
C PRO A 8 13.76 16.99 36.30
N ALA A 9 12.64 16.57 35.69
CA ALA A 9 11.91 17.17 34.56
C ALA A 9 12.50 17.08 33.13
N ASN A 10 11.92 16.13 32.36
CA ASN A 10 11.11 16.30 31.12
C ASN A 10 11.70 17.09 29.92
N PRO A 11 11.41 16.68 28.65
CA PRO A 11 10.04 16.66 28.14
C PRO A 11 9.60 15.38 27.41
N ILE A 12 8.37 14.97 27.73
CA ILE A 12 7.35 14.39 26.84
C ILE A 12 7.44 15.07 25.47
N GLY A 13 7.73 14.30 24.42
CA GLY A 13 7.73 14.85 23.05
C GLY A 13 8.53 14.05 22.03
N ALA A 14 8.48 12.72 22.05
CA ALA A 14 8.81 11.93 20.87
C ALA A 14 7.56 11.85 19.98
N ASN A 15 7.05 13.00 19.56
CA ASN A 15 6.16 13.09 18.41
C ASN A 15 7.02 12.71 17.20
N THR A 16 7.00 11.42 16.86
CA THR A 16 7.26 10.91 15.52
C THR A 16 6.21 11.48 14.57
N ASP A 17 6.24 12.80 14.35
CA ASP A 17 5.72 13.44 13.16
C ASP A 17 6.75 13.21 12.05
N SER A 18 6.91 11.95 11.69
CA SER A 18 7.67 11.58 10.50
C SER A 18 6.80 11.88 9.29
N THR A 19 6.79 13.16 8.89
CA THR A 19 6.71 13.59 7.48
C THR A 19 5.71 12.76 6.66
N GLN A 20 4.42 12.88 6.98
CA GLN A 20 3.41 12.56 5.97
C GLN A 20 3.47 13.69 4.93
N PRO A 21 3.73 13.40 3.65
CA PRO A 21 3.61 14.42 2.62
C PRO A 21 2.16 14.95 2.67
N THR A 22 1.99 16.27 2.55
CA THR A 22 0.70 16.97 2.53
C THR A 22 -0.07 16.65 1.23
N LEU A 23 -0.31 15.38 0.97
CA LEU A 23 -1.04 14.83 -0.15
C LEU A 23 -2.32 14.22 0.39
N SER A 24 -3.41 14.37 -0.34
CA SER A 24 -4.68 13.75 0.04
C SER A 24 -4.48 12.23 0.24
N PRO A 25 -5.22 11.58 1.16
CA PRO A 25 -5.08 10.15 1.41
C PRO A 25 -5.30 9.31 0.14
N ILE A 26 -6.14 9.79 -0.78
CA ILE A 26 -6.37 9.18 -2.10
C ILE A 26 -5.12 9.26 -2.98
N SER A 27 -4.45 10.42 -3.02
CA SER A 27 -3.20 10.59 -3.77
C SER A 27 -2.08 9.71 -3.21
N GLN A 28 -2.00 9.56 -1.89
CA GLN A 28 -1.03 8.67 -1.25
C GLN A 28 -1.32 7.19 -1.57
N ALA A 29 -2.58 6.79 -1.57
CA ALA A 29 -3.00 5.45 -1.97
C ALA A 29 -2.66 5.16 -3.44
N GLU A 30 -2.90 6.11 -4.35
CA GLU A 30 -2.55 5.94 -5.77
C GLU A 30 -1.02 5.80 -5.97
N ALA A 31 -0.23 6.62 -5.26
CA ALA A 31 1.22 6.55 -5.32
C ALA A 31 1.74 5.18 -4.82
N ALA A 32 1.18 4.67 -3.72
CA ALA A 32 1.53 3.36 -3.18
C ALA A 32 1.17 2.21 -4.15
N ILE A 33 -0.02 2.25 -4.75
CA ILE A 33 -0.46 1.25 -5.74
C ILE A 33 0.45 1.28 -6.98
N THR A 34 0.79 2.48 -7.45
CA THR A 34 1.69 2.65 -8.59
C THR A 34 3.10 2.12 -8.30
N ALA A 35 3.62 2.33 -7.09
CA ALA A 35 4.89 1.76 -6.66
C ALA A 35 4.84 0.22 -6.61
N ALA A 36 3.77 -0.35 -6.07
CA ALA A 36 3.59 -1.80 -6.01
C ALA A 36 3.47 -2.45 -7.40
N LEU A 37 2.74 -1.82 -8.34
CA LEU A 37 2.66 -2.28 -9.73
C LEU A 37 4.03 -2.32 -10.41
N ARG A 38 4.86 -1.29 -10.22
CA ARG A 38 6.24 -1.27 -10.76
C ARG A 38 7.07 -2.44 -10.23
N GLN A 39 6.97 -2.74 -8.94
CA GLN A 39 7.69 -3.87 -8.35
C GLN A 39 7.23 -5.21 -8.93
N ILE A 40 5.91 -5.41 -9.10
CA ILE A 40 5.38 -6.64 -9.69
C ILE A 40 5.79 -6.77 -11.16
N HIS A 41 5.75 -5.69 -11.94
CA HIS A 41 6.21 -5.71 -13.33
C HIS A 41 7.68 -6.09 -13.44
N THR A 42 8.51 -5.54 -12.54
CA THR A 42 9.94 -5.89 -12.46
C THR A 42 10.10 -7.37 -12.15
N LYS A 43 9.39 -7.89 -11.13
CA LYS A 43 9.43 -9.31 -10.76
C LYS A 43 8.94 -10.26 -11.87
N ILE A 44 7.94 -9.84 -12.65
CA ILE A 44 7.45 -10.59 -13.82
C ILE A 44 8.50 -10.58 -14.94
N ALA A 45 9.14 -9.44 -15.18
CA ALA A 45 10.16 -9.30 -16.23
C ALA A 45 11.47 -10.03 -15.90
N GLU A 46 11.85 -10.05 -14.62
CA GLU A 46 13.01 -10.78 -14.10
C GLU A 46 12.72 -12.27 -13.88
N TYR A 47 11.47 -12.70 -14.06
CA TYR A 47 11.09 -14.09 -13.80
C TYR A 47 11.78 -15.01 -14.81
N PRO A 48 12.67 -15.92 -14.37
CA PRO A 48 13.38 -16.80 -15.28
C PRO A 48 12.41 -17.74 -16.01
N GLY A 49 12.65 -17.96 -17.31
CA GLY A 49 11.78 -18.74 -18.20
C GLY A 49 11.51 -20.18 -17.73
N PRO A 50 10.54 -20.84 -18.40
CA PRO A 50 9.46 -21.60 -17.78
C PRO A 50 9.95 -22.76 -16.91
N ILE A 51 9.63 -22.69 -15.62
CA ILE A 51 9.70 -23.85 -14.73
C ILE A 51 8.51 -24.75 -15.11
N ALA A 52 8.79 -25.92 -15.67
CA ALA A 52 7.77 -26.90 -16.02
C ALA A 52 6.95 -27.26 -14.77
N GLY A 53 5.69 -26.81 -14.74
CA GLY A 53 4.79 -26.97 -13.60
C GLY A 53 3.83 -25.79 -13.50
N CYS A 54 2.71 -25.96 -12.78
CA CYS A 54 1.84 -24.84 -12.42
C CYS A 54 2.66 -23.86 -11.58
N ASP A 55 3.15 -22.79 -12.22
CA ASP A 55 3.96 -21.77 -11.59
C ASP A 55 3.05 -20.89 -10.72
N ALA A 56 2.73 -21.43 -9.54
CA ALA A 56 1.88 -20.76 -8.56
C ALA A 56 2.45 -19.39 -8.17
N GLN A 57 3.76 -19.22 -8.23
CA GLN A 57 4.41 -17.95 -7.93
C GLN A 57 4.15 -16.93 -9.04
N PHE A 58 4.35 -17.30 -10.30
CA PHE A 58 4.03 -16.43 -11.43
C PHE A 58 2.54 -16.11 -11.51
N ASN A 59 1.67 -17.11 -11.28
CA ASN A 59 0.23 -16.91 -11.21
C ASN A 59 -0.17 -15.93 -10.09
N HIS A 60 0.47 -16.04 -8.91
CA HIS A 60 0.28 -15.06 -7.84
C HIS A 60 0.71 -13.65 -8.26
N LEU A 61 1.84 -13.49 -8.95
CA LEU A 61 2.29 -12.18 -9.45
C LEU A 61 1.28 -11.58 -10.44
N LEU A 62 0.75 -12.38 -11.36
CA LEU A 62 -0.30 -11.94 -12.30
C LEU A 62 -1.60 -11.55 -11.60
N GLU A 63 -2.02 -12.32 -10.60
CA GLU A 63 -3.21 -12.02 -9.82
C GLU A 63 -3.04 -10.74 -8.99
N SER A 64 -1.89 -10.58 -8.32
CA SER A 64 -1.56 -9.37 -7.58
C SER A 64 -1.54 -8.13 -8.47
N ARG A 65 -1.00 -8.23 -9.70
CA ARG A 65 -1.08 -7.14 -10.69
C ARG A 65 -2.53 -6.75 -10.99
N ARG A 66 -3.37 -7.74 -11.34
CA ARG A 66 -4.79 -7.50 -11.67
C ARG A 66 -5.56 -6.85 -10.53
N ARG A 67 -5.31 -7.29 -9.28
CA ARG A 67 -5.95 -6.70 -8.08
C ARG A 67 -5.56 -5.23 -7.90
N LEU A 68 -4.28 -4.89 -8.08
CA LEU A 68 -3.80 -3.52 -7.94
C LEU A 68 -4.28 -2.61 -9.08
N GLU A 69 -4.34 -3.09 -10.31
CA GLU A 69 -4.93 -2.35 -11.45
C GLU A 69 -6.40 -2.02 -11.20
N ARG A 70 -7.16 -2.99 -10.67
CA ARG A 70 -8.56 -2.77 -10.28
C ARG A 70 -8.67 -1.72 -9.17
N ALA A 71 -7.90 -1.85 -8.09
CA ALA A 71 -7.91 -0.89 -6.99
C ALA A 71 -7.56 0.53 -7.45
N ARG A 72 -6.59 0.67 -8.37
CA ARG A 72 -6.26 1.97 -8.98
C ARG A 72 -7.41 2.55 -9.79
N THR A 73 -8.11 1.71 -10.55
CA THR A 73 -9.27 2.10 -11.35
C THR A 73 -10.43 2.54 -10.46
N GLU A 74 -10.69 1.80 -9.38
CA GLU A 74 -11.72 2.12 -8.38
C GLU A 74 -11.42 3.44 -7.66
N LEU A 75 -10.16 3.71 -7.32
CA LEU A 75 -9.76 5.01 -6.74
C LEU A 75 -9.91 6.18 -7.71
N GLY A 76 -9.72 5.94 -9.02
CA GLY A 76 -9.92 6.95 -10.07
C GLY A 76 -11.39 7.19 -10.42
N CYS A 77 -12.27 6.21 -10.18
CA CYS A 77 -13.70 6.33 -10.37
C CYS A 77 -14.38 6.93 -9.13
N SER A 78 -14.53 8.26 -9.09
CA SER A 78 -15.29 8.95 -8.02
C SER A 78 -16.82 8.74 -8.08
N GLY A 79 -17.30 7.80 -8.89
CA GLY A 79 -18.71 7.60 -9.20
C GLY A 79 -19.19 6.23 -8.77
N PHE A 80 -19.42 6.05 -7.47
CA PHE A 80 -20.27 4.95 -7.02
C PHE A 80 -21.72 5.28 -7.39
N VAL A 81 -22.22 4.69 -8.47
CA VAL A 81 -23.65 4.69 -8.78
C VAL A 81 -24.25 3.45 -8.11
N PRO A 82 -25.07 3.58 -7.05
CA PRO A 82 -25.76 2.44 -6.49
C PRO A 82 -26.64 1.82 -7.59
N PRO A 83 -26.72 0.48 -7.69
CA PRO A 83 -27.63 -0.14 -8.63
C PRO A 83 -29.06 0.31 -8.29
N SER A 84 -29.75 0.90 -9.28
CA SER A 84 -31.15 1.28 -9.17
C SER A 84 -31.95 0.07 -8.71
N ARG A 85 -32.34 0.06 -7.44
CA ARG A 85 -33.15 -0.99 -6.86
C ARG A 85 -34.54 -0.85 -7.47
N HIS A 86 -34.82 -1.58 -8.55
CA HIS A 86 -36.17 -1.72 -9.09
C HIS A 86 -37.01 -2.46 -8.05
N HIS A 87 -37.79 -1.70 -7.28
CA HIS A 87 -38.92 -2.25 -6.55
C HIS A 87 -39.97 -2.67 -7.57
N ALA A 88 -40.25 -3.96 -7.64
CA ALA A 88 -41.40 -4.55 -8.33
C ALA A 88 -42.53 -4.78 -7.32
#